data_AF-A0A956LPT4-F1
#
_entry.id   AF-A0A956LPT4-F1
#
_cell.length_a   1.000
_cell.length_b   1.000
_cell.length_c   1.000
_cell.angle_alpha   90.00
_cell.angle_beta   90.00
_cell.angle_gamma   90.00
#
_symmetry.space_group_name_H-M   'P 1'
#
loop_
_entity.id
_entity.type
_entity.pdbx_description
1 polymer ?
#
loop_
_entity_poly.entity_id
_entity_poly.type
_entity_poly.pdbx_seq_one_letter_code
_entity_poly.pdbx_strand_id
1 'polypeptide(L)'
;GHAGRWAILNTRSSVEPFLEYSTRRDLLEKVWRTFVNRGDNGDAHDNNLLITEILKLRAERAALLGYPTHAHWRIEDQMAKTPERALALLEDPALAEQLADVANKNGVGAQLRFELARDAARRGDVEAARALLDEILKDDDLRLQFVDRIAARPELRSIQKVSSSPSRARP
;
A
#
# COMPACT_ATOMS: atom_id res chain seq x y z
N GLY A 1 23.54 -23.39 8.80
CA GLY A 1 22.33 -23.96 8.20
C GLY A 1 21.96 -25.24 8.93
N HIS A 2 20.70 -25.66 8.86
CA HIS A 2 20.24 -26.93 9.45
C HIS A 2 20.04 -27.98 8.35
N ALA A 3 20.69 -29.14 8.48
CA ALA A 3 20.59 -30.22 7.52
C ALA A 3 19.12 -30.67 7.33
N GLY A 4 18.71 -30.89 6.08
CA GLY A 4 17.35 -31.31 5.74
C GLY A 4 16.27 -30.22 5.88
N ARG A 5 16.64 -28.96 6.15
CA ARG A 5 15.69 -27.84 6.23
C ARG A 5 15.94 -26.81 5.13
N TRP A 6 14.87 -26.15 4.73
CA TRP A 6 14.89 -25.04 3.78
C TRP A 6 14.77 -23.72 4.54
N ALA A 7 15.43 -22.68 4.04
CA ALA A 7 15.37 -21.34 4.61
C ALA A 7 15.07 -20.34 3.49
N ILE A 8 14.16 -19.40 3.78
CA ILE A 8 13.88 -18.25 2.93
C ILE A 8 14.58 -17.07 3.59
N LEU A 9 15.52 -16.46 2.86
CA LEU A 9 16.22 -15.28 3.34
C LEU A 9 15.29 -14.07 3.28
N ASN A 10 15.43 -13.16 4.24
CA ASN A 10 14.67 -11.91 4.27
C ASN A 10 15.29 -10.85 3.33
N THR A 11 15.50 -11.25 2.08
CA THR A 11 16.00 -10.42 0.98
C THR A 11 14.95 -10.38 -0.12
N ARG A 12 14.93 -9.28 -0.88
CA ARG A 12 13.93 -9.09 -1.94
C ARG A 12 13.96 -10.22 -2.97
N SER A 13 15.16 -10.62 -3.40
CA SER A 13 15.39 -11.70 -4.37
C SER A 13 14.95 -13.09 -3.90
N SER A 14 14.75 -13.30 -2.60
CA SER A 14 14.24 -14.57 -2.05
C SER A 14 12.75 -14.50 -1.72
N VAL A 15 12.28 -13.34 -1.24
CA VAL A 15 10.89 -13.15 -0.83
C VAL A 15 9.97 -13.00 -2.04
N GLU A 16 10.33 -12.20 -3.04
CA GLU A 16 9.44 -11.92 -4.17
C GLU A 16 9.08 -13.20 -4.96
N PRO A 17 10.03 -14.06 -5.39
CA PRO A 17 9.68 -15.29 -6.09
C PRO A 17 8.87 -16.26 -5.22
N PHE A 18 9.13 -16.28 -3.91
CA PHE A 18 8.35 -17.10 -3.00
C PHE A 18 6.90 -16.62 -2.90
N LEU A 19 6.68 -15.30 -2.82
CA LEU A 19 5.35 -14.72 -2.77
C LEU A 19 4.58 -14.90 -4.08
N GLU A 20 5.27 -14.90 -5.22
CA GLU A 20 4.69 -15.06 -6.55
C GLU A 20 4.27 -16.52 -6.83
N TYR A 21 5.16 -17.48 -6.57
CA TYR A 21 4.97 -18.85 -7.05
C TYR A 21 4.46 -19.84 -5.99
N SER A 22 4.53 -19.50 -4.70
CA SER A 22 4.11 -20.41 -3.64
C SER A 22 2.58 -20.47 -3.50
N THR A 23 2.03 -21.68 -3.46
CA THR A 23 0.60 -21.91 -3.21
C THR A 23 0.26 -22.01 -1.72
N ARG A 24 1.27 -22.00 -0.83
CA ARG A 24 1.12 -22.20 0.62
C ARG A 24 0.76 -20.89 1.33
N ARG A 25 -0.54 -20.62 1.50
CA ARG A 25 -1.04 -19.37 2.10
C ARG A 25 -0.49 -19.06 3.49
N ASP A 26 -0.35 -20.09 4.32
CA ASP A 26 0.22 -19.99 5.67
C ASP A 26 1.66 -19.47 5.65
N LEU A 27 2.46 -19.95 4.70
CA LEU A 27 3.85 -19.52 4.53
C LEU A 27 3.95 -18.16 3.84
N LEU A 28 3.07 -17.88 2.87
CA LEU A 28 2.98 -16.56 2.23
C LEU A 28 2.77 -15.46 3.27
N GLU A 29 1.80 -15.64 4.16
CA GLU A 29 1.53 -14.65 5.20
C GLU A 29 2.74 -14.48 6.13
N LYS A 30 3.34 -15.60 6.57
CA LYS A 30 4.51 -15.55 7.47
C LYS A 30 5.69 -14.82 6.83
N VAL A 31 6.01 -15.14 5.58
CA VAL A 31 7.10 -14.50 4.83
C VAL A 31 6.81 -13.03 4.58
N TRP A 32 5.59 -12.70 4.13
CA TRP A 32 5.18 -11.32 3.90
C TRP A 32 5.29 -10.48 5.18
N ARG A 33 4.70 -10.92 6.31
CA ARG A 33 4.79 -10.21 7.60
C ARG A 33 6.23 -9.99 8.03
N THR A 34 7.07 -11.01 7.89
CA THR A 34 8.49 -10.93 8.24
C THR A 34 9.25 -9.93 7.35
N PHE A 35 8.85 -9.77 6.09
CA PHE A 35 9.47 -8.85 5.16
C PHE A 35 9.03 -7.39 5.36
N VAL A 36 7.73 -7.15 5.60
CA VAL A 36 7.18 -5.80 5.77
C VAL A 36 7.46 -5.21 7.16
N ASN A 37 7.54 -6.03 8.20
CA ASN A 37 7.79 -5.58 9.58
C ASN A 37 9.29 -5.47 9.91
N ARG A 38 10.17 -5.38 8.90
CA ARG A 38 11.60 -5.23 9.14
C ARG A 38 11.86 -3.87 9.79
N GLY A 39 12.36 -3.90 11.03
CA GLY A 39 12.60 -2.70 11.82
C GLY A 39 11.35 -2.15 12.51
N ASP A 40 10.23 -2.87 12.47
CA ASP A 40 8.97 -2.53 13.16
C ASP A 40 8.40 -3.80 13.82
N ASN A 41 9.08 -4.27 14.86
CA ASN A 41 8.88 -5.61 15.42
C ASN A 41 9.04 -5.68 16.96
N GLY A 42 9.34 -4.56 17.62
CA GLY A 42 9.44 -4.47 19.08
C GLY A 42 10.57 -5.29 19.71
N ASP A 43 11.56 -5.72 18.92
CA ASP A 43 12.71 -6.48 19.39
C ASP A 43 14.02 -5.65 19.33
N ALA A 44 15.17 -6.31 19.50
CA ALA A 44 16.49 -5.65 19.48
C ALA A 44 16.86 -5.01 18.12
N HIS A 45 16.10 -5.28 17.07
CA HIS A 45 16.25 -4.73 15.72
C HIS A 45 15.13 -3.75 15.35
N ASP A 46 14.31 -3.33 16.32
CA ASP A 46 13.29 -2.31 16.13
C ASP A 46 13.91 -0.93 15.93
N ASN A 47 13.44 -0.20 14.90
CA ASN A 47 13.98 1.09 14.51
C ASN A 47 13.05 2.26 14.84
N ASN A 48 11.93 2.04 15.55
CA ASN A 48 10.91 3.06 15.76
C ASN A 48 11.44 4.24 16.58
N LEU A 49 12.18 3.99 17.66
CA LEU A 49 12.79 5.07 18.46
C LEU A 49 13.94 5.75 17.70
N LEU A 50 14.75 4.95 16.98
CA LEU A 50 15.90 5.45 16.23
C LEU A 50 15.46 6.41 15.11
N ILE A 51 14.40 6.08 14.37
CA ILE A 51 13.91 6.97 13.30
C ILE A 51 13.38 8.28 13.87
N THR A 52 12.71 8.27 15.03
CA THR A 52 12.26 9.50 15.70
C THR A 52 13.43 10.39 16.06
N GLU A 53 14.51 9.83 16.64
CA GLU A 53 15.71 10.58 16.96
C GLU A 53 16.39 11.16 15.71
N ILE A 54 16.52 10.36 14.65
CA ILE A 54 17.07 10.81 13.37
C ILE A 54 16.26 11.98 12.79
N LEU A 55 14.93 11.93 12.85
CA LEU A 55 14.07 13.01 12.36
C LEU A 55 14.25 14.29 13.17
N LYS A 56 14.35 14.19 14.50
CA LYS A 56 14.65 15.32 15.38
C LYS A 56 16.00 15.97 15.03
N LEU A 57 17.06 15.17 14.95
CA LEU A 57 18.40 15.64 14.59
C LEU A 57 18.45 16.25 13.17
N ARG A 58 17.68 15.71 12.23
CA ARG A 58 17.55 16.27 10.87
C ARG A 58 16.88 17.66 10.89
N ALA A 59 15.87 17.85 11.72
CA ALA A 59 15.20 19.13 11.89
C ALA A 59 16.13 20.16 12.56
N GLU A 60 16.81 19.78 13.64
CA GLU A 60 17.79 20.63 14.34
C GLU A 60 18.92 21.08 13.40
N ARG A 61 19.49 20.14 12.63
CA ARG A 61 20.52 20.47 11.63
C ARG A 61 20.02 21.48 10.60
N ALA A 62 18.80 21.32 10.09
CA ALA A 62 18.25 22.26 9.12
C ALA A 62 18.11 23.67 9.71
N ALA A 63 17.60 23.76 10.94
CA ALA A 63 17.45 25.02 11.66
C ALA A 63 18.81 25.70 11.90
N LEU A 64 19.83 24.96 12.32
CA LEU A 64 21.19 25.48 12.52
C LEU A 64 21.82 26.04 11.24
N LEU A 65 21.48 25.45 10.09
CA LEU A 65 21.97 25.88 8.78
C LEU A 65 21.08 26.97 8.14
N GLY A 66 20.02 27.42 8.82
CA GLY A 66 19.12 28.46 8.33
C GLY A 66 18.06 28.00 7.33
N TYR A 67 17.83 26.69 7.20
CA TYR A 67 16.81 26.13 6.31
C TYR A 67 15.49 25.90 7.06
N PRO A 68 14.32 26.07 6.39
CA PRO A 68 13.02 25.82 7.01
C PRO A 68 12.81 24.38 7.45
N THR A 69 13.25 23.41 6.63
CA THR A 69 13.13 21.99 6.92
C THR A 69 14.33 21.21 6.38
N HIS A 70 14.48 19.97 6.83
CA HIS A 70 15.49 19.06 6.30
C HIS A 70 15.38 18.85 4.78
N ALA A 71 14.15 18.88 4.23
CA ALA A 71 13.93 18.72 2.80
C ALA A 71 14.49 19.90 1.99
N HIS A 72 14.33 21.14 2.50
CA HIS A 72 14.89 22.34 1.86
C HIS A 72 16.41 22.28 1.81
N TRP A 73 17.04 21.82 2.89
CA TRP A 73 18.48 21.60 2.93
C TRP A 73 18.94 20.49 1.97
N ARG A 74 18.22 19.36 1.94
CA ARG A 74 18.67 18.18 1.19
C ARG A 74 18.50 18.32 -0.32
N ILE A 75 17.55 19.13 -0.79
CA ILE A 75 17.19 19.19 -2.22
C ILE A 75 17.89 20.31 -3.00
N GLU A 76 18.62 21.19 -2.32
CA GLU A 76 19.29 22.35 -2.92
C GLU A 76 20.26 21.96 -4.06
N ASP A 77 21.01 20.87 -3.86
CA ASP A 77 21.95 20.32 -4.85
C ASP A 77 21.27 19.44 -5.91
N GLN A 78 19.98 19.13 -5.74
CA GLN A 78 19.22 18.28 -6.65
C GLN A 78 18.61 19.09 -7.81
N MET A 79 18.09 18.39 -8.83
CA MET A 79 17.50 19.02 -10.01
C MET A 79 16.18 19.73 -9.72
N ALA A 80 15.39 19.24 -8.77
CA ALA A 80 14.11 19.84 -8.40
C ALA A 80 14.25 21.21 -7.72
N LYS A 81 15.42 21.50 -7.11
CA LYS A 81 15.80 22.73 -6.39
C LYS A 81 14.98 23.08 -5.16
N THR A 82 13.69 22.79 -5.12
CA THR A 82 12.84 23.01 -3.94
C THR A 82 11.93 21.82 -3.68
N PRO A 83 11.54 21.58 -2.41
CA PRO A 83 10.63 20.48 -2.07
C PRO A 83 9.27 20.61 -2.76
N GLU A 84 8.78 21.84 -2.95
CA GLU A 84 7.48 22.12 -3.57
C GLU A 84 7.46 21.68 -5.03
N ARG A 85 8.55 21.90 -5.77
CA ARG A 85 8.65 21.45 -7.16
C ARG A 85 8.72 19.93 -7.26
N ALA A 86 9.34 19.26 -6.28
CA ALA A 86 9.35 17.81 -6.21
C ALA A 86 7.95 17.25 -5.89
N LEU A 87 7.23 17.87 -4.93
CA LEU A 87 5.85 17.51 -4.60
C LEU A 87 4.91 17.76 -5.77
N ALA A 88 5.00 18.91 -6.44
CA ALA A 88 4.19 19.23 -7.61
C ALA A 88 4.34 18.20 -8.73
N LEU A 89 5.54 17.63 -8.92
CA LEU A 89 5.75 16.53 -9.87
C LEU A 89 5.05 15.24 -9.41
N LEU A 90 5.17 14.88 -8.13
CA LEU A 90 4.56 13.65 -7.58
C LEU A 90 3.03 13.72 -7.53
N GLU A 91 2.49 14.92 -7.38
CA GLU A 91 1.05 15.21 -7.33
C GLU A 91 0.46 15.57 -8.70
N ASP A 92 1.28 15.57 -9.76
CA ASP A 92 0.81 15.82 -11.12
C ASP A 92 -0.19 14.71 -11.53
N PRO A 93 -1.46 15.06 -11.82
CA PRO A 93 -2.47 14.08 -12.21
C PRO A 93 -2.08 13.32 -13.49
N ALA A 94 -1.32 13.93 -14.41
CA ALA A 94 -0.86 13.25 -15.61
C ALA A 94 0.16 12.14 -15.27
N LEU A 95 1.02 12.38 -14.27
CA LEU A 95 1.93 11.35 -13.76
C LEU A 95 1.16 10.24 -13.05
N ALA A 96 0.16 10.60 -12.25
CA ALA A 96 -0.69 9.62 -11.57
C ALA A 96 -1.41 8.69 -12.56
N GLU A 97 -1.95 9.24 -13.66
CA GLU A 97 -2.58 8.48 -14.73
C GLU A 97 -1.56 7.54 -15.42
N GLN A 98 -0.38 8.03 -15.76
CA GLN A 98 0.69 7.21 -16.35
C GLN A 98 1.10 6.05 -15.43
N LEU A 99 1.20 6.29 -14.12
CA LEU A 99 1.53 5.25 -13.15
C LEU A 99 0.39 4.23 -13.03
N ALA A 100 -0.87 4.67 -13.08
CA ALA A 100 -2.03 3.78 -13.10
C ALA A 100 -2.04 2.90 -14.36
N ASP A 101 -1.71 3.45 -15.52
CA ASP A 101 -1.56 2.71 -16.77
C ASP A 101 -0.46 1.65 -16.70
N VAL A 102 0.69 1.99 -16.13
CA VAL A 102 1.78 1.02 -15.90
C VAL A 102 1.33 -0.07 -14.94
N ALA A 103 0.62 0.28 -13.86
CA ALA A 103 0.08 -0.69 -12.90
C ALA A 103 -0.94 -1.64 -13.56
N ASN A 104 -1.80 -1.13 -14.44
CA ASN A 104 -2.75 -1.92 -15.23
C ASN A 104 -2.01 -2.88 -16.16
N LYS A 105 -0.99 -2.42 -16.91
CA LYS A 105 -0.17 -3.27 -17.79
C LYS A 105 0.56 -4.39 -17.03
N ASN A 106 0.92 -4.14 -15.79
CA ASN A 106 1.60 -5.11 -14.92
C ASN A 106 0.61 -6.00 -14.13
N GLY A 107 -0.69 -5.94 -14.40
CA GLY A 107 -1.71 -6.77 -13.73
C GLY A 107 -1.98 -6.42 -12.27
N VAL A 108 -1.41 -5.32 -11.76
CA VAL A 108 -1.55 -4.88 -10.37
C VAL A 108 -2.48 -3.68 -10.21
N GLY A 109 -3.09 -3.19 -11.30
CA GLY A 109 -3.99 -2.04 -11.29
C GLY A 109 -5.17 -2.16 -10.33
N ALA A 110 -5.75 -3.36 -10.22
CA ALA A 110 -6.78 -3.69 -9.24
C ALA A 110 -6.33 -3.47 -7.79
N GLN A 111 -5.14 -4.00 -7.50
CA GLN A 111 -4.53 -3.94 -6.18
C GLN A 111 -4.18 -2.50 -5.82
N LEU A 112 -3.65 -1.74 -6.79
CA LEU A 112 -3.36 -0.32 -6.61
C LEU A 112 -4.63 0.49 -6.34
N ARG A 113 -5.71 0.29 -7.11
CA ARG A 113 -7.00 0.96 -6.87
C ARG A 113 -7.56 0.63 -5.49
N PHE A 114 -7.44 -0.62 -5.03
CA PHE A 114 -7.90 -1.02 -3.71
C PHE A 114 -7.11 -0.34 -2.58
N GLU A 115 -5.78 -0.28 -2.73
CA GLU A 115 -4.90 0.41 -1.79
C GLU A 115 -5.18 1.92 -1.75
N LEU A 116 -5.39 2.56 -2.91
CA LEU A 116 -5.79 3.97 -3.01
C LEU A 116 -7.16 4.22 -2.38
N ALA A 117 -8.14 3.34 -2.59
CA ALA A 117 -9.46 3.44 -1.97
C ALA A 117 -9.36 3.33 -0.45
N ARG A 118 -8.51 2.44 0.05
CA ARG A 118 -8.24 2.28 1.48
C ARG A 118 -7.60 3.53 2.08
N ASP A 119 -6.65 4.14 1.39
CA ASP A 119 -6.01 5.38 1.85
C ASP A 119 -6.93 6.59 1.76
N ALA A 120 -7.79 6.69 0.74
CA ALA A 120 -8.87 7.67 0.68
C ALA A 120 -9.83 7.53 1.87
N ALA A 121 -10.26 6.31 2.19
CA ALA A 121 -11.11 6.02 3.34
C ALA A 121 -10.43 6.40 4.68
N ARG A 122 -9.13 6.13 4.83
CA ARG A 122 -8.34 6.54 6.02
C ARG A 122 -8.26 8.06 6.17
N ARG A 123 -8.23 8.79 5.05
CA ARG A 123 -8.25 10.26 5.02
C ARG A 123 -9.65 10.86 5.19
N GLY A 124 -10.70 10.03 5.25
CA GLY A 124 -12.10 10.46 5.35
C GLY A 124 -12.74 10.88 4.02
N ASP A 125 -12.07 10.64 2.90
CA ASP A 125 -12.60 10.95 1.56
C ASP A 125 -13.45 9.79 1.03
N VAL A 126 -14.72 9.79 1.44
CA VAL A 126 -15.68 8.73 1.12
C VAL A 126 -16.06 8.72 -0.37
N GLU A 127 -16.06 9.88 -1.03
CA GLU A 127 -16.37 9.96 -2.46
C GLU A 127 -15.25 9.35 -3.31
N ALA A 128 -14.00 9.71 -3.05
CA ALA A 128 -12.87 9.12 -3.77
C ALA A 128 -12.77 7.61 -3.52
N ALA A 129 -12.97 7.16 -2.27
CA ALA A 129 -12.98 5.73 -1.95
C ALA A 129 -14.09 4.98 -2.71
N ARG A 130 -15.29 5.55 -2.77
CA ARG A 130 -16.44 4.96 -3.47
C ARG A 130 -16.22 4.93 -4.98
N ALA A 131 -15.72 5.99 -5.58
CA ALA A 131 -15.44 6.05 -7.02
C ALA A 131 -14.42 4.97 -7.45
N LEU A 132 -13.35 4.79 -6.66
CA LEU A 132 -12.35 3.75 -6.90
C LEU A 132 -12.92 2.34 -6.73
N LEU A 133 -13.77 2.12 -5.73
CA LEU A 133 -14.47 0.84 -5.53
C LEU A 133 -15.44 0.53 -6.67
N ASP A 134 -16.20 1.53 -7.13
CA ASP A 134 -17.13 1.37 -8.26
C ASP A 134 -16.39 1.07 -9.56
N GLU A 135 -15.18 1.60 -9.76
CA GLU A 135 -14.32 1.27 -10.89
C GLU A 135 -13.77 -0.16 -10.82
N ILE A 136 -13.33 -0.61 -9.64
CA ILE A 136 -12.90 -2.01 -9.41
C ILE A 136 -14.04 -2.98 -9.72
N LEU A 137 -15.28 -2.64 -9.36
CA LEU A 137 -16.46 -3.48 -9.55
C LEU A 137 -16.99 -3.50 -11.00
N LYS A 138 -16.49 -2.61 -11.88
CA LYS A 138 -16.79 -2.60 -13.32
C LYS A 138 -15.91 -3.56 -14.12
N ASP A 139 -14.80 -4.01 -13.56
CA ASP A 139 -13.92 -5.00 -14.16
C ASP A 139 -14.41 -6.41 -13.80
N ASP A 140 -15.08 -7.09 -14.75
CA ASP A 140 -15.74 -8.38 -14.54
C ASP A 140 -14.77 -9.48 -14.05
N ASP A 141 -13.50 -9.41 -14.44
CA ASP A 141 -12.47 -10.38 -14.07
C ASP A 141 -12.09 -10.26 -12.58
N LEU A 142 -12.10 -9.05 -12.05
CA LEU A 142 -11.82 -8.75 -10.65
C LEU A 142 -13.08 -8.89 -9.77
N ARG A 143 -14.25 -8.61 -10.34
CA ARG A 143 -15.54 -8.85 -9.70
C ARG A 143 -15.70 -10.32 -9.32
N LEU A 144 -15.35 -11.27 -10.19
CA LEU A 144 -15.37 -12.69 -9.85
C LEU A 144 -14.34 -13.05 -8.76
N GLN A 145 -13.09 -12.59 -8.89
CA GLN A 145 -12.06 -12.84 -7.87
C GLN A 145 -12.39 -12.23 -6.50
N PHE A 146 -13.16 -11.14 -6.47
CA PHE A 146 -13.57 -10.45 -5.24
C PHE A 146 -14.83 -11.07 -4.62
N VAL A 147 -15.85 -11.38 -5.44
CA VAL A 147 -17.07 -12.06 -4.99
C VAL A 147 -16.76 -13.46 -4.47
N ASP A 148 -15.87 -14.22 -5.12
CA ASP A 148 -15.45 -15.54 -4.64
C ASP A 148 -14.67 -15.45 -3.33
N ARG A 149 -13.84 -14.41 -3.17
CA ARG A 149 -13.02 -14.18 -1.96
C ARG A 149 -13.86 -13.67 -0.77
N ILE A 150 -14.96 -12.95 -1.02
CA ILE A 150 -15.98 -12.59 -0.02
C ILE A 150 -16.87 -13.79 0.30
N ALA A 151 -17.29 -14.57 -0.71
CA ALA A 151 -18.11 -15.76 -0.52
C ALA A 151 -17.38 -16.86 0.28
N ALA A 152 -16.04 -16.90 0.19
CA ALA A 152 -15.15 -17.75 0.96
C ALA A 152 -14.93 -17.30 2.42
N ARG A 153 -15.49 -16.15 2.84
CA ARG A 153 -15.49 -15.64 4.21
C ARG A 153 -16.92 -15.70 4.79
N PRO A 154 -17.28 -16.75 5.55
CA PRO A 154 -18.62 -16.94 6.09
C PRO A 154 -19.15 -15.72 6.86
N GLU A 155 -18.25 -14.97 7.51
CA GLU A 155 -18.51 -13.80 8.34
C GLU A 155 -18.96 -12.54 7.56
N LEU A 156 -18.69 -12.46 6.24
CA LEU A 156 -19.06 -11.31 5.41
C LEU A 156 -20.35 -11.53 4.59
N ARG A 157 -20.95 -12.74 4.64
CA ARG A 157 -22.19 -13.08 3.93
C ARG A 157 -23.42 -12.30 4.40
N SER A 158 -23.39 -11.75 5.62
CA SER A 158 -24.48 -10.94 6.19
C SER A 158 -24.63 -9.58 5.52
N ILE A 159 -23.57 -9.05 4.89
CA ILE A 159 -23.57 -7.74 4.22
C ILE A 159 -24.24 -7.82 2.84
N GLN A 160 -24.12 -8.96 2.15
CA GLN A 160 -24.70 -9.17 0.81
C GLN A 160 -26.24 -9.19 0.80
N LYS A 161 -26.89 -9.52 1.92
CA LYS A 161 -28.36 -9.49 2.04
C LYS A 161 -28.96 -8.08 2.14
N VAL A 162 -28.15 -7.06 2.43
CA VAL A 162 -28.68 -5.70 2.66
C VAL A 162 -28.80 -4.92 1.35
N SER A 163 -27.99 -5.20 0.34
CA SER A 163 -28.06 -4.51 -0.97
C SER A 163 -29.02 -5.14 -1.98
N SER A 164 -29.61 -6.30 -1.67
CA SER A 164 -30.49 -7.06 -2.58
C SER A 164 -31.96 -7.11 -2.14
N SER A 165 -32.39 -6.28 -1.18
CA SER A 165 -33.80 -6.20 -0.82
C SER A 165 -34.57 -5.41 -1.90
N PRO A 166 -35.50 -6.02 -2.65
CA PRO A 166 -36.27 -5.31 -3.65
C PRO A 166 -37.18 -4.30 -2.96
N SER A 167 -37.22 -3.08 -3.51
CA SER A 167 -38.25 -2.08 -3.23
C SER A 167 -39.62 -2.76 -3.18
N ARG A 168 -40.24 -2.74 -2.00
CA ARG A 168 -41.64 -3.11 -1.80
C ARG A 168 -42.49 -2.09 -2.54
N ALA A 169 -42.84 -2.38 -3.79
CA ALA A 169 -44.06 -1.85 -4.37
C ALA A 169 -45.23 -2.38 -3.51
N ARG A 170 -45.98 -1.47 -2.87
CA ARG A 170 -47.29 -1.77 -2.30
C ARG A 170 -48.37 -1.30 -3.28
N PRO A 171 -49.54 -1.97 -3.29
CA PRO A 171 -50.63 -1.74 -4.23
C PRO A 171 -51.24 -0.34 -4.12
#